data_AF-A0A6P0W083-F1
#
_entry.id   AF-A0A6P0W083-F1
#
_cell.length_a   1.000
_cell.length_b   1.000
_cell.length_c   1.000
_cell.angle_alpha   90.00
_cell.angle_beta   90.00
_cell.angle_gamma   90.00
#
_symmetry.space_group_name_H-M   'P 1'
#
loop_
_entity.id
_entity.type
_entity.pdbx_description
1 polymer ?
#
loop_
_entity_poly.entity_id
_entity_poly.type
_entity_poly.pdbx_seq_one_letter_code
_entity_poly.pdbx_strand_id
1 'polypeptide(L)'
;MFKFIKQLFLAGLLSILITSGIFVPKAYAQFPCQPPGPDNGTLCAVVFSEKGPQDGQSWRSSDNFSTGYCPGTQMMWIAQGPDAENIEFGLAKDVSGSDPTLQDPIVYCGITTMFQDNNLYLGNPRGAGQTFSVHVYTNEPMPQ
;
A
#
# COMPACT_ATOMS: atom_id res chain seq x y z
N MET A 1 59.79 45.16 -10.02
CA MET A 1 58.53 45.86 -10.36
C MET A 1 57.49 44.80 -10.68
N PHE A 2 56.35 44.85 -10.01
CA PHE A 2 55.23 43.90 -10.07
C PHE A 2 54.67 43.64 -11.49
N LYS A 3 53.85 42.58 -11.60
CA LYS A 3 52.75 42.28 -12.57
C LYS A 3 53.10 41.21 -13.63
N PHE A 4 52.29 40.20 -13.99
CA PHE A 4 50.96 39.72 -13.57
C PHE A 4 50.77 38.26 -14.10
N ILE A 5 49.91 37.52 -13.42
CA ILE A 5 49.42 36.15 -13.63
C ILE A 5 48.79 35.91 -15.03
N LYS A 6 48.91 34.69 -15.60
CA LYS A 6 47.76 33.88 -16.10
C LYS A 6 48.15 32.47 -16.60
N GLN A 7 47.63 31.48 -15.84
CA GLN A 7 46.95 30.25 -16.27
C GLN A 7 47.63 29.32 -17.30
N LEU A 8 47.89 28.07 -16.89
CA LEU A 8 47.02 26.95 -17.27
C LEU A 8 47.26 25.75 -16.35
N PHE A 9 46.18 25.29 -15.71
CA PHE A 9 46.12 24.04 -14.97
C PHE A 9 46.15 22.87 -15.97
N LEU A 10 47.00 21.88 -15.74
CA LEU A 10 46.84 20.56 -16.34
C LEU A 10 46.75 19.51 -15.22
N ALA A 11 45.58 18.90 -15.16
CA ALA A 11 45.17 17.92 -14.18
C ALA A 11 46.03 16.65 -14.25
N GLY A 12 46.54 16.22 -13.10
CA GLY A 12 47.02 14.86 -12.92
C GLY A 12 45.82 13.93 -12.77
N LEU A 13 45.56 13.09 -13.77
CA LEU A 13 44.61 12.00 -13.66
C LEU A 13 45.39 10.74 -13.30
N LEU A 14 45.39 10.44 -12.00
CA LEU A 14 45.85 9.17 -11.44
C LEU A 14 44.78 8.11 -11.78
N SER A 15 45.08 7.25 -12.75
CA SER A 15 44.23 6.11 -13.10
C SER A 15 44.27 5.06 -12.00
N ILE A 16 43.28 5.04 -11.12
CA ILE A 16 43.04 3.89 -10.24
C ILE A 16 42.11 2.94 -11.00
N LEU A 17 42.68 1.85 -11.52
CA LEU A 17 41.92 0.67 -11.91
C LEU A 17 41.35 0.05 -10.63
N ILE A 18 40.09 0.36 -10.32
CA ILE A 18 39.37 -0.35 -9.27
C ILE A 18 38.84 -1.65 -9.89
N THR A 19 39.66 -2.70 -9.84
CA THR A 19 39.17 -4.09 -9.95
C THR A 19 38.53 -4.49 -8.63
N SER A 20 37.36 -3.95 -8.33
CA SER A 20 36.49 -4.53 -7.32
C SER A 20 35.17 -4.81 -8.00
N GLY A 21 34.81 -6.08 -8.08
CA GLY A 21 33.44 -6.47 -8.35
C GLY A 21 32.57 -5.69 -7.39
N ILE A 22 31.81 -4.73 -7.92
CA ILE A 22 30.79 -4.05 -7.16
C ILE A 22 29.80 -5.16 -6.85
N PHE A 23 29.87 -5.68 -5.63
CA PHE A 23 28.77 -6.39 -5.04
C PHE A 23 27.67 -5.34 -4.93
N VAL A 24 26.83 -5.24 -5.96
CA VAL A 24 25.59 -4.48 -5.84
C VAL A 24 24.77 -5.32 -4.87
N PRO A 25 24.61 -4.92 -3.59
CA PRO A 25 23.71 -5.66 -2.73
C PRO A 25 22.37 -5.71 -3.46
N LYS A 26 21.71 -6.86 -3.40
CA LYS A 26 20.33 -7.07 -3.84
C LYS A 26 19.38 -6.28 -2.94
N ALA A 27 19.58 -4.97 -2.90
CA ALA A 27 18.73 -3.98 -2.31
C ALA A 27 18.08 -3.23 -3.47
N TYR A 28 17.33 -3.96 -4.29
CA TYR A 28 16.02 -3.44 -4.63
C TYR A 28 15.25 -3.48 -3.32
N ALA A 29 15.52 -2.50 -2.45
CA ALA A 29 14.69 -2.23 -1.30
C ALA A 29 13.32 -1.98 -1.90
N GLN A 30 12.41 -2.95 -1.74
CA GLN A 30 11.01 -2.70 -1.95
C GLN A 30 10.70 -1.58 -0.97
N PHE A 31 10.47 -0.38 -1.48
CA PHE A 31 10.01 0.71 -0.64
C PHE A 31 8.74 0.18 0.03
N PRO A 32 8.69 0.09 1.38
CA PRO A 32 7.50 -0.38 2.05
C PRO A 32 6.36 0.48 1.53
N CYS A 33 5.25 -0.15 1.19
CA CYS A 33 4.15 0.59 0.62
C CYS A 33 3.74 1.72 1.58
N GLN A 34 3.79 2.94 1.06
CA GLN A 34 3.50 4.13 1.84
C GLN A 34 2.05 4.54 1.62
N PRO A 35 1.36 5.00 2.67
CA PRO A 35 0.13 5.78 2.49
C PRO A 35 0.34 6.87 1.44
N PRO A 36 -0.69 7.18 0.62
CA PRO A 36 -0.62 8.35 -0.23
C PRO A 36 -0.33 9.59 0.62
N GLY A 37 0.52 10.47 0.08
CA GLY A 37 0.80 11.75 0.73
C GLY A 37 -0.47 12.60 0.88
N PRO A 38 -0.46 13.64 1.73
CA PRO A 38 -1.64 14.43 2.06
C PRO A 38 -2.32 15.08 0.83
N ASP A 39 -1.56 15.30 -0.25
CA ASP A 39 -2.06 15.92 -1.48
C ASP A 39 -2.64 14.90 -2.49
N ASN A 40 -2.44 13.59 -2.26
CA ASN A 40 -2.73 12.54 -3.25
C ASN A 40 -3.67 11.44 -2.72
N GLY A 41 -4.08 11.50 -1.45
CA GLY A 41 -5.10 10.60 -0.95
C GLY A 41 -5.50 10.85 0.50
N THR A 42 -6.73 10.46 0.80
CA THR A 42 -7.37 10.64 2.10
C THR A 42 -7.62 9.28 2.73
N LEU A 43 -7.27 9.13 4.01
CA LEU A 43 -7.68 7.94 4.77
C LEU A 43 -9.20 7.93 4.88
N CYS A 44 -9.83 6.98 4.20
CA CYS A 44 -11.28 6.81 4.13
C CYS A 44 -11.79 5.98 5.30
N ALA A 45 -11.15 4.83 5.57
CA ALA A 45 -11.59 3.91 6.62
C ALA A 45 -10.42 3.14 7.23
N VAL A 46 -10.60 2.71 8.48
CA VAL A 46 -9.74 1.72 9.15
C VAL A 46 -10.63 0.57 9.58
N VAL A 47 -10.34 -0.63 9.09
CA VAL A 47 -11.17 -1.82 9.32
C VAL A 47 -10.33 -2.87 10.04
N PHE A 48 -10.87 -3.43 11.13
CA PHE A 48 -10.20 -4.50 11.86
C PHE A 48 -10.69 -5.86 11.35
N SER A 49 -9.76 -6.74 11.04
CA SER A 49 -10.05 -8.10 10.60
C SER A 49 -9.42 -9.11 11.54
N GLU A 50 -10.16 -10.15 11.87
CA GLU A 50 -9.60 -11.37 12.45
C GLU A 50 -8.64 -12.04 11.45
N LYS A 51 -7.79 -12.95 11.96
CA LYS A 51 -6.83 -13.70 11.15
C LYS A 51 -7.47 -14.72 10.18
N GLY A 52 -8.75 -15.01 10.40
CA GLY A 52 -9.57 -15.97 9.68
C GLY A 52 -11.02 -15.48 9.69
N PRO A 53 -11.97 -16.28 9.20
CA PRO A 53 -13.38 -16.01 9.42
C PRO A 53 -13.69 -15.85 10.91
N GLN A 54 -14.59 -14.91 11.23
CA GLN A 54 -15.15 -14.72 12.58
C GLN A 54 -15.84 -16.01 13.04
N ASP A 55 -15.99 -16.19 14.36
CA ASP A 55 -16.62 -17.38 14.91
C ASP A 55 -18.02 -17.62 14.33
N GLY A 56 -18.28 -18.85 13.89
CA GLY A 56 -19.52 -19.23 13.20
C GLY A 56 -19.67 -18.73 11.76
N GLN A 57 -18.72 -17.97 11.21
CA GLN A 57 -18.70 -17.54 9.82
C GLN A 57 -17.75 -18.41 8.98
N SER A 58 -18.07 -18.61 7.71
CA SER A 58 -17.21 -19.35 6.78
C SER A 58 -16.27 -18.47 5.96
N TRP A 59 -16.55 -17.15 5.91
CA TRP A 59 -15.84 -16.22 5.03
C TRP A 59 -15.61 -14.85 5.68
N ARG A 60 -16.63 -14.21 6.26
CA ARG A 60 -16.54 -12.88 6.90
C ARG A 60 -15.51 -12.86 8.03
N SER A 61 -14.60 -11.89 8.01
CA SER A 61 -13.51 -11.73 9.00
C SER A 61 -13.50 -10.36 9.69
N SER A 62 -14.35 -9.41 9.28
CA SER A 62 -14.51 -8.11 9.94
C SER A 62 -15.97 -7.80 10.22
N ASP A 63 -16.19 -6.82 11.09
CA ASP A 63 -17.47 -6.11 11.16
C ASP A 63 -17.71 -5.31 9.87
N ASN A 64 -18.95 -4.87 9.70
CA ASN A 64 -19.32 -4.03 8.57
C ASN A 64 -18.71 -2.63 8.71
N PHE A 65 -18.34 -2.04 7.58
CA PHE A 65 -17.84 -0.68 7.47
C PHE A 65 -18.45 0.05 6.28
N SER A 66 -18.39 1.38 6.32
CA SER A 66 -18.90 2.26 5.26
C SER A 66 -17.75 2.99 4.58
N THR A 67 -17.88 3.07 3.26
CA THR A 67 -17.08 3.91 2.35
C THR A 67 -17.99 4.86 1.55
N GLY A 68 -19.29 4.87 1.82
CA GLY A 68 -20.28 5.65 1.08
C GLY A 68 -20.07 7.17 1.15
N TYR A 69 -19.34 7.65 2.16
CA TYR A 69 -18.96 9.05 2.34
C TYR A 69 -17.59 9.39 1.73
N CYS A 70 -16.84 8.40 1.25
CA CYS A 70 -15.48 8.62 0.78
C CYS A 70 -15.48 9.20 -0.64
N PRO A 71 -14.64 10.22 -0.91
CA PRO A 71 -14.46 10.77 -2.24
C PRO A 71 -13.54 9.87 -3.08
N GLY A 72 -13.55 10.06 -4.40
CA GLY A 72 -12.54 9.47 -5.27
C GLY A 72 -13.06 8.48 -6.30
N THR A 73 -12.11 7.92 -7.07
CA THR A 73 -12.40 6.93 -8.11
C THR A 73 -11.68 5.60 -7.89
N GLN A 74 -10.70 5.58 -6.99
CA GLN A 74 -9.91 4.41 -6.63
C GLN A 74 -9.75 4.29 -5.12
N MET A 75 -9.51 3.07 -4.68
CA MET A 75 -9.19 2.73 -3.30
C MET A 75 -7.84 2.02 -3.25
N MET A 76 -7.00 2.41 -2.31
CA MET A 76 -5.74 1.76 -1.98
C MET A 76 -5.87 1.09 -0.62
N TRP A 77 -5.49 -0.18 -0.55
CA TRP A 77 -5.73 -1.03 0.61
C TRP A 77 -4.39 -1.42 1.24
N ILE A 78 -4.14 -0.98 2.47
CA ILE A 78 -2.89 -1.22 3.16
C ILE A 78 -3.16 -1.99 4.45
N ALA A 79 -2.82 -3.28 4.46
CA ALA A 79 -2.83 -4.08 5.69
C ALA A 79 -1.75 -3.57 6.67
N GLN A 80 -2.05 -3.65 7.96
CA GLN A 80 -1.19 -3.26 9.07
C GLN A 80 -1.17 -4.37 10.12
N GLY A 81 0.01 -4.67 10.63
CA GLY A 81 0.24 -5.75 11.58
C GLY A 81 1.41 -6.64 11.15
N PRO A 82 1.70 -7.70 11.91
CA PRO A 82 2.71 -8.69 11.53
C PRO A 82 2.37 -9.32 10.19
N ASP A 83 3.40 -9.53 9.37
CA ASP A 83 3.31 -10.16 8.06
C ASP A 83 2.36 -9.43 7.08
N ALA A 84 2.06 -8.15 7.29
CA ALA A 84 1.11 -7.37 6.49
C ALA A 84 1.34 -7.47 4.96
N GLU A 85 2.60 -7.54 4.54
CA GLU A 85 3.01 -7.72 3.13
C GLU A 85 2.58 -9.06 2.51
N ASN A 86 2.30 -10.07 3.34
CA ASN A 86 1.82 -11.39 2.95
C ASN A 86 0.31 -11.56 3.13
N ILE A 87 -0.37 -10.54 3.67
CA ILE A 87 -1.81 -10.61 3.91
C ILE A 87 -2.58 -10.30 2.63
N GLU A 88 -3.48 -11.21 2.28
CA GLU A 88 -4.52 -11.00 1.27
C GLU A 88 -5.88 -11.17 1.93
N PHE A 89 -6.91 -10.51 1.40
CA PHE A 89 -8.28 -10.63 1.88
C PHE A 89 -9.26 -10.31 0.75
N GLY A 90 -10.51 -10.75 0.90
CA GLY A 90 -11.62 -10.36 0.05
C GLY A 90 -12.40 -9.18 0.62
N LEU A 91 -13.18 -8.55 -0.25
CA LEU A 91 -14.17 -7.53 0.04
C LEU A 91 -15.54 -8.02 -0.43
N ALA A 92 -16.54 -7.95 0.43
CA ALA A 92 -17.92 -8.27 0.10
C ALA A 92 -18.86 -7.19 0.62
N LYS A 93 -20.11 -7.23 0.16
CA LYS A 93 -21.20 -6.39 0.64
C LYS A 93 -22.22 -7.24 1.38
N ASP A 94 -22.56 -6.82 2.58
CA ASP A 94 -23.60 -7.44 3.40
C ASP A 94 -24.97 -7.00 2.90
N VAL A 95 -25.75 -7.96 2.38
CA VAL A 95 -27.10 -7.73 1.87
C VAL A 95 -28.03 -8.84 2.34
N SER A 96 -29.34 -8.58 2.32
CA SER A 96 -30.30 -9.64 2.59
C SER A 96 -30.16 -10.76 1.56
N GLY A 97 -29.97 -11.99 2.04
CA GLY A 97 -29.88 -13.19 1.22
C GLY A 97 -28.43 -13.65 1.04
N SER A 98 -27.89 -13.44 -0.15
CA SER A 98 -26.52 -13.85 -0.48
C SER A 98 -25.64 -12.63 -0.70
N ASP A 99 -24.59 -12.54 0.11
CA ASP A 99 -23.60 -11.47 0.02
C ASP A 99 -22.76 -11.60 -1.26
N PRO A 100 -22.74 -10.59 -2.14
CA PRO A 100 -21.84 -10.60 -3.28
C PRO A 100 -20.40 -10.29 -2.83
N THR A 101 -19.46 -11.14 -3.24
CA THR A 101 -18.04 -10.80 -3.23
C THR A 101 -17.76 -9.77 -4.32
N LEU A 102 -17.18 -8.63 -3.93
CA LEU A 102 -16.84 -7.54 -4.84
C LEU A 102 -15.42 -7.71 -5.41
N GLN A 103 -14.50 -8.22 -4.59
CA GLN A 103 -13.10 -8.44 -4.95
C GLN A 103 -12.47 -9.49 -4.03
N ASP A 104 -11.77 -10.49 -4.57
CA ASP A 104 -10.95 -11.45 -3.81
C ASP A 104 -9.92 -12.09 -4.76
N PRO A 105 -8.60 -11.95 -4.53
CA PRO A 105 -7.92 -11.18 -3.48
C PRO A 105 -7.92 -9.67 -3.71
N ILE A 106 -7.83 -8.95 -2.59
CA ILE A 106 -7.10 -7.69 -2.43
C ILE A 106 -5.79 -8.03 -1.73
N VAL A 107 -4.67 -7.66 -2.35
CA VAL A 107 -3.31 -7.90 -1.83
C VAL A 107 -2.79 -6.66 -1.09
N TYR A 108 -1.70 -6.80 -0.33
CA TYR A 108 -0.99 -5.66 0.26
C TYR A 108 -0.72 -4.58 -0.79
N CYS A 109 -1.29 -3.40 -0.58
CA CYS A 109 -1.19 -2.24 -1.47
C CYS A 109 -1.82 -2.41 -2.83
N GLY A 110 -2.80 -3.31 -2.91
CA GLY A 110 -3.73 -3.39 -4.02
C GLY A 110 -4.46 -2.06 -4.20
N ILE A 111 -4.65 -1.69 -5.46
CA ILE A 111 -5.51 -0.58 -5.86
C ILE A 111 -6.72 -1.17 -6.58
N THR A 112 -7.91 -0.73 -6.20
CA THR A 112 -9.17 -1.11 -6.84
C THR A 112 -9.89 0.12 -7.35
N THR A 113 -10.91 -0.08 -8.16
CA THR A 113 -11.94 0.95 -8.36
C THR A 113 -12.62 1.29 -7.05
N MET A 114 -13.26 2.45 -6.97
CA MET A 114 -14.05 2.87 -5.82
C MET A 114 -15.25 1.93 -5.61
N PHE A 115 -15.37 1.38 -4.40
CA PHE A 115 -16.58 0.69 -3.93
C PHE A 115 -17.31 1.58 -2.92
N GLN A 116 -18.35 2.30 -3.33
CA GLN A 116 -19.15 3.12 -2.42
C GLN A 116 -20.33 2.32 -1.86
N ASP A 117 -20.27 1.96 -0.59
CA ASP A 117 -21.37 1.32 0.11
C ASP A 117 -21.31 1.57 1.62
N ASN A 118 -22.40 1.32 2.33
CA ASN A 118 -22.49 1.48 3.78
C ASN A 118 -22.36 0.18 4.56
N ASN A 119 -22.30 -0.96 3.86
CA ASN A 119 -22.36 -2.28 4.47
C ASN A 119 -21.31 -3.23 3.85
N LEU A 120 -20.08 -2.75 3.72
CA LEU A 120 -18.96 -3.58 3.25
C LEU A 120 -18.35 -4.37 4.40
N TYR A 121 -17.72 -5.49 4.11
CA TYR A 121 -16.90 -6.22 5.09
C TYR A 121 -15.74 -6.95 4.42
N LEU A 122 -14.69 -7.22 5.20
CA LEU A 122 -13.55 -8.01 4.79
C LEU A 122 -13.82 -9.49 5.06
N GLY A 123 -13.27 -10.36 4.22
CA GLY A 123 -13.36 -11.79 4.45
C GLY A 123 -12.25 -12.59 3.81
N ASN A 124 -12.25 -13.89 4.08
CA ASN A 124 -11.31 -14.86 3.56
C ASN A 124 -9.83 -14.42 3.65
N PRO A 125 -9.38 -13.93 4.81
CA PRO A 125 -7.99 -13.49 4.97
C PRO A 125 -7.04 -14.69 4.80
N ARG A 126 -5.93 -14.46 4.11
CA ARG A 126 -4.86 -15.43 3.89
C ARG A 126 -3.53 -14.78 4.26
N GLY A 127 -2.63 -15.57 4.84
CA GLY A 127 -1.31 -15.07 5.28
C GLY A 127 -1.32 -14.34 6.64
N ALA A 128 -2.48 -14.14 7.27
CA ALA A 128 -2.57 -13.51 8.58
C ALA A 128 -2.31 -14.50 9.73
N GLY A 129 -1.27 -14.24 10.54
CA GLY A 129 -1.01 -15.00 11.77
C GLY A 129 -1.88 -14.57 12.97
N GLN A 130 -2.42 -13.35 12.92
CA GLN A 130 -3.17 -12.70 13.99
C GLN A 130 -4.12 -11.64 13.42
N THR A 131 -4.94 -11.04 14.29
CA THR A 131 -5.76 -9.87 13.94
C THR A 131 -4.89 -8.77 13.34
N PHE A 132 -5.40 -8.13 12.29
CA PHE A 132 -4.76 -7.06 11.56
C PHE A 132 -5.78 -5.94 11.29
N SER A 133 -5.29 -4.77 10.91
CA SER A 133 -6.15 -3.71 10.38
C SER A 133 -5.85 -3.45 8.91
N VAL A 134 -6.84 -2.94 8.20
CA VAL A 134 -6.71 -2.49 6.81
C VAL A 134 -7.04 -1.01 6.78
N HIS A 135 -6.07 -0.22 6.33
CA HIS A 135 -6.25 1.20 6.07
C HIS A 135 -6.66 1.36 4.61
N VAL A 136 -7.82 1.97 4.40
CA VAL A 136 -8.38 2.24 3.07
C VAL A 136 -8.16 3.70 2.77
N TYR A 137 -7.36 3.99 1.75
CA TYR A 137 -7.16 5.35 1.25
C TYR A 137 -7.91 5.51 -0.06
N THR A 138 -8.44 6.71 -0.31
CA THR A 138 -8.99 7.05 -1.62
C THR A 138 -8.20 8.20 -2.23
N ASN A 139 -8.09 8.22 -3.55
CA ASN A 139 -7.56 9.38 -4.25
C ASN A 139 -8.66 10.42 -4.44
N GLU A 140 -8.43 11.68 -4.12
CA GLU A 140 -9.34 12.71 -4.61
C GLU A 140 -9.18 12.81 -6.14
N PRO A 141 -10.25 13.09 -6.92
CA PRO A 141 -10.05 13.61 -8.25
C PRO A 141 -9.24 14.89 -8.10
N MET A 142 -8.03 14.96 -8.69
CA MET A 142 -7.29 16.21 -8.71
C MET A 142 -8.22 17.32 -9.23
N PRO A 143 -8.37 18.45 -8.51
CA PRO A 143 -9.07 19.60 -9.07
C PRO A 143 -8.43 19.95 -10.41
N GLN A 144 -9.21 19.91 -11.50
CA GLN A 144 -8.78 20.38 -12.82
C GLN A 144 -8.68 21.90 -12.85
#